data_AF-A0A921UKJ1-F1
#
_entry.id   AF-A0A921UKJ1-F1
#
_cell.length_a   1.000
_cell.length_b   1.000
_cell.length_c   1.000
_cell.angle_alpha   90.00
_cell.angle_beta   90.00
_cell.angle_gamma   90.00
#
_symmetry.space_group_name_H-M   'P 1'
#
loop_
_entity.id
_entity.type
_entity.pdbx_description
1 polymer ?
#
loop_
_entity_poly.entity_id
_entity_poly.type
_entity_poly.pdbx_seq_one_letter_code
_entity_poly.pdbx_strand_id
1 'polypeptide(L)'
;MEHLVEHMKVSYHSVHEPKCGVCRKHCRSFESLREHLIGPLPKVECARVFSVRGCSICLNIFDSNATVRYHRAACQYSRAAPMPRGGITGRAVALACKMVGGGSDGSMDLCAKVCLIGEDEHIIFQTYVKPILPVTNYRYEVTGIRPEYLRDAMPLKVAQRRIQEILCNGEPLWKLRPRSYGRAKILVGHGLDHDLERLGLEYPAFMIRDTAKYPPLVKTSKLSNSLKYLTQAYLGYDIHTGIQDPYEDCVAAMRLYIRMRSQAHPRDYNSGSGEAQNNYPAWRQRELERMSPEELLALSASDYYCWCLDY
;
A
#
# COMPACT_ATOMS: atom_id res chain seq x y z
N MET A 1 22.76 23.84 14.34
CA MET A 1 22.84 22.41 14.70
C MET A 1 21.79 22.02 15.73
N GLU A 2 21.54 22.83 16.77
CA GLU A 2 20.43 22.62 17.73
C GLU A 2 19.07 22.36 17.06
N HIS A 3 18.70 23.20 16.07
CA HIS A 3 17.49 23.00 15.26
C HIS A 3 17.44 21.68 14.49
N LEU A 4 18.59 21.11 14.12
CA LEU A 4 18.64 19.82 13.40
C LEU A 4 18.37 18.66 14.36
N VAL A 5 18.94 18.70 15.57
CA VAL A 5 18.70 17.66 16.58
C VAL A 5 17.23 17.67 17.02
N GLU A 6 16.64 18.85 17.25
CA GLU A 6 15.21 18.96 17.56
C GLU A 6 14.31 18.49 16.41
N HIS A 7 14.68 18.79 15.15
CA HIS A 7 13.97 18.25 13.99
C HIS A 7 14.01 16.71 13.98
N MET A 8 15.20 16.13 14.13
CA MET A 8 15.40 14.68 14.08
C MET A 8 14.66 13.93 15.20
N LYS A 9 14.48 14.55 16.37
CA LYS A 9 13.67 14.00 17.47
C LYS A 9 12.23 13.71 17.05
N VAL A 10 11.63 14.59 16.25
CA VAL A 10 10.19 14.54 15.91
C VAL A 10 9.90 14.07 14.48
N SER A 11 10.91 14.03 13.60
CA SER A 11 10.71 13.77 12.18
C SER A 11 10.72 12.28 11.80
N TYR A 12 11.26 11.40 12.65
CA TYR A 12 11.37 9.95 12.42
C TYR A 12 11.95 9.59 11.05
N HIS A 13 12.95 10.37 10.62
CA HIS A 13 13.57 10.15 9.33
C HIS A 13 14.28 8.81 9.31
N SER A 14 14.18 8.08 8.22
CA SER A 14 14.87 6.78 8.12
C SER A 14 15.29 6.48 6.70
N VAL A 15 16.15 5.46 6.58
CA VAL A 15 16.57 4.91 5.29
C VAL A 15 15.41 4.28 4.50
N HIS A 16 14.25 4.07 5.15
CA HIS A 16 13.05 3.52 4.53
C HIS A 16 12.13 4.59 3.91
N GLU A 17 12.38 5.87 4.17
CA GLU A 17 11.63 6.95 3.54
C GLU A 17 12.01 7.16 2.07
N PRO A 18 11.04 7.52 1.21
CA PRO A 18 11.31 7.95 -0.15
C PRO A 18 12.38 9.05 -0.21
N LYS A 19 13.37 8.89 -1.09
CA LYS A 19 14.51 9.81 -1.20
C LYS A 19 14.65 10.37 -2.61
N CYS A 20 14.89 11.68 -2.72
CA CYS A 20 15.18 12.31 -4.00
C CYS A 20 16.52 11.82 -4.57
N GLY A 21 16.50 11.27 -5.78
CA GLY A 21 17.71 10.80 -6.47
C GLY A 21 18.71 11.90 -6.83
N VAL A 22 18.29 13.17 -6.89
CA VAL A 22 19.16 14.33 -7.20
C VAL A 22 19.79 14.89 -5.94
N CYS A 23 18.96 15.46 -5.05
CA CYS A 23 19.45 16.21 -3.89
C CYS A 23 19.50 15.39 -2.60
N ARG A 24 19.18 14.09 -2.65
CA ARG A 24 19.18 13.18 -1.49
C ARG A 24 18.25 13.61 -0.35
N LYS A 25 17.30 14.52 -0.58
CA LYS A 25 16.27 14.89 0.41
C LYS A 25 15.37 13.69 0.72
N HIS A 26 15.24 13.36 2.01
CA HIS A 26 14.24 12.42 2.50
C HIS A 26 12.86 13.07 2.47
N CYS A 27 11.87 12.32 1.99
CA CYS A 27 10.50 12.76 1.80
C CYS A 27 9.59 11.78 2.56
N ARG A 28 8.68 12.34 3.36
CA ARG A 28 7.78 11.53 4.20
C ARG A 28 6.93 10.54 3.40
N SER A 29 6.50 10.94 2.21
CA SER A 29 5.69 10.10 1.31
C SER A 29 6.16 10.23 -0.14
N PHE A 30 5.73 9.27 -0.97
CA PHE A 30 5.95 9.32 -2.41
C PHE A 30 5.25 10.51 -3.07
N GLU A 31 4.18 11.02 -2.46
CA GLU A 31 3.51 12.24 -2.91
C GLU A 31 4.40 13.47 -2.69
N SER A 32 4.98 13.63 -1.50
CA SER A 32 5.95 14.72 -1.25
C SER A 32 7.20 14.60 -2.13
N LEU A 33 7.66 13.39 -2.43
CA LEU A 33 8.75 13.17 -3.39
C LEU A 33 8.33 13.56 -4.81
N ARG A 34 7.12 13.19 -5.23
CA ARG A 34 6.57 13.55 -6.54
C ARG A 34 6.41 15.07 -6.64
N GLU A 35 5.88 15.74 -5.62
CA GLU A 35 5.73 17.18 -5.58
C GLU A 35 7.09 17.89 -5.71
N HIS A 36 8.10 17.36 -5.00
CA HIS A 36 9.46 17.87 -5.04
C HIS A 36 10.10 17.79 -6.43
N LEU A 37 9.76 16.77 -7.22
CA LEU A 37 10.36 16.49 -8.54
C LEU A 37 9.56 17.11 -9.70
N ILE A 38 8.23 16.97 -9.67
CA ILE A 38 7.32 17.28 -10.78
C ILE A 38 5.98 17.87 -10.30
N GLY A 39 5.90 18.35 -9.06
CA GLY A 39 4.72 19.01 -8.53
C GLY A 39 4.52 20.44 -9.02
N PRO A 40 3.55 21.16 -8.45
CA PRO A 40 3.29 22.56 -8.79
C PRO A 40 4.43 23.50 -8.36
N LEU A 41 5.15 23.15 -7.28
CA LEU A 41 6.28 23.93 -6.75
C LEU A 41 7.50 23.02 -6.54
N PRO A 42 8.10 22.49 -7.63
CA PRO A 42 9.19 21.54 -7.51
C PRO A 42 10.52 22.26 -7.23
N LYS A 43 11.50 21.54 -6.68
CA LYS A 43 12.84 22.11 -6.49
C LYS A 43 13.51 22.25 -7.85
N VAL A 44 13.75 23.48 -8.30
CA VAL A 44 14.22 23.83 -9.66
C VAL A 44 15.27 22.88 -10.21
N GLU A 45 16.37 22.68 -9.48
CA GLU A 45 17.47 21.83 -9.96
C GLU A 45 17.09 20.33 -10.02
N CYS A 46 16.32 19.85 -9.04
CA CYS A 46 15.82 18.48 -9.06
C CYS A 46 14.86 18.24 -10.22
N ALA A 47 13.96 19.18 -10.46
CA ALA A 47 13.00 19.15 -11.57
C ALA A 47 13.71 19.16 -12.92
N ARG A 48 14.72 20.01 -13.08
CA ARG A 48 15.54 20.10 -14.30
C ARG A 48 16.19 18.76 -14.62
N VAL A 49 16.88 18.14 -13.66
CA VAL A 49 17.51 16.82 -13.84
C VAL A 49 16.45 15.74 -14.10
N PHE A 50 15.37 15.73 -13.33
CA PHE A 50 14.31 14.73 -13.44
C PHE A 50 13.56 14.81 -14.77
N SER A 51 13.36 15.99 -15.34
CA SER A 51 12.69 16.15 -16.64
C SER A 51 13.40 15.40 -17.77
N VAL A 52 14.75 15.35 -17.72
CA VAL A 52 15.60 14.72 -18.74
C VAL A 52 15.89 13.25 -18.41
N ARG A 53 16.06 12.91 -17.13
CA ARG A 53 16.61 11.62 -16.68
C ARG A 53 15.65 10.81 -15.80
N GLY A 54 14.49 11.35 -15.47
CA GLY A 54 13.54 10.78 -14.51
C GLY A 54 12.38 10.03 -15.14
N CYS A 55 11.86 9.02 -14.43
CA CYS A 55 10.64 8.32 -14.80
C CYS A 55 9.50 8.71 -13.86
N SER A 56 8.40 9.24 -14.39
CA SER A 56 7.25 9.73 -13.59
C SER A 56 6.47 8.63 -12.86
N ILE A 57 6.69 7.35 -13.22
CA ILE A 57 6.05 6.19 -12.56
C ILE A 57 6.91 5.73 -11.38
N CYS A 58 8.16 5.31 -11.63
CA CYS A 58 9.03 4.77 -10.57
C CYS A 58 9.72 5.86 -9.72
N LEU A 59 9.75 7.11 -10.19
CA LEU A 59 10.46 8.25 -9.61
C LEU A 59 11.99 8.07 -9.51
N ASN A 60 12.54 7.05 -10.20
CA ASN A 60 13.99 6.86 -10.32
C ASN A 60 14.60 7.81 -11.35
N ILE A 61 15.90 8.07 -11.17
CA ILE A 61 16.73 8.88 -12.06
C ILE A 61 17.79 7.97 -12.67
N PHE A 62 17.90 8.01 -13.99
CA PHE A 62 18.79 7.16 -14.78
C PHE A 62 20.01 7.94 -15.24
N ASP A 63 21.05 7.27 -15.76
CA ASP A 63 22.31 7.94 -16.13
C ASP A 63 22.21 8.89 -17.32
N SER A 64 21.27 8.66 -18.25
CA SER A 64 21.12 9.46 -19.46
C SER A 64 19.66 9.54 -19.94
N ASN A 65 19.39 10.46 -20.89
CA ASN A 65 18.10 10.53 -21.56
C ASN A 65 17.78 9.24 -22.35
N ALA A 66 18.80 8.61 -22.94
CA ALA A 66 18.61 7.37 -23.68
C ALA A 66 18.11 6.25 -22.76
N THR A 67 18.76 6.07 -21.59
CA THR A 67 18.39 5.00 -20.65
C THR A 67 16.99 5.16 -20.09
N VAL A 68 16.56 6.40 -19.77
CA VAL A 68 15.19 6.63 -19.30
C VAL A 68 14.14 6.39 -20.39
N ARG A 69 14.43 6.70 -21.66
CA ARG A 69 13.50 6.42 -22.77
C ARG A 69 13.25 4.92 -22.95
N TYR A 70 14.31 4.11 -22.90
CA TYR A 70 14.18 2.65 -22.90
C TYR A 70 13.45 2.14 -21.66
N HIS A 71 13.77 2.69 -20.49
CA HIS A 71 13.10 2.30 -19.24
C HIS A 71 11.61 2.61 -19.24
N ARG A 72 11.16 3.77 -19.73
CA ARG A 72 9.74 4.18 -19.68
C ARG A 72 8.83 3.18 -20.40
N ALA A 73 9.29 2.58 -21.50
CA ALA A 73 8.54 1.57 -22.24
C ALA A 73 8.41 0.24 -21.48
N ALA A 74 9.35 -0.06 -20.58
CA ALA A 74 9.43 -1.31 -19.83
C ALA A 74 9.45 -1.08 -18.31
N CYS A 75 8.85 0.01 -17.83
CA CYS A 75 8.88 0.34 -16.42
C CYS A 75 8.18 -0.78 -15.65
N GLN A 76 8.90 -1.43 -14.73
CA GLN A 76 8.42 -2.64 -14.03
C GLN A 76 7.12 -2.44 -13.23
N TYR A 77 6.74 -1.18 -12.97
CA TYR A 77 5.50 -0.84 -12.27
C TYR A 77 4.35 -0.48 -13.20
N SER A 78 4.61 -0.39 -14.52
CA SER A 78 3.57 -0.20 -15.53
C SER A 78 2.70 -1.44 -15.66
N ARG A 79 1.45 -1.28 -16.14
CA ARG A 79 0.52 -2.40 -16.31
C ARG A 79 1.10 -3.53 -17.18
N ALA A 80 1.81 -3.15 -18.24
CA ALA A 80 2.38 -4.05 -19.24
C ALA A 80 3.59 -4.86 -18.74
N ALA A 81 4.23 -4.45 -17.65
CA ALA A 81 5.33 -5.21 -17.08
C ALA A 81 4.80 -6.43 -16.31
N PRO A 82 5.40 -7.62 -16.52
CA PRO A 82 5.18 -8.75 -15.62
C PRO A 82 5.57 -8.34 -14.22
N MET A 83 4.75 -8.69 -13.23
CA MET A 83 5.10 -8.42 -11.84
C MET A 83 6.44 -9.09 -11.50
N PRO A 84 7.32 -8.41 -10.73
CA PRO A 84 8.55 -9.03 -10.27
C PRO A 84 8.19 -10.33 -9.56
N ARG A 85 8.64 -11.48 -10.08
CA ARG A 85 8.47 -12.78 -9.43
C ARG A 85 9.30 -12.75 -8.15
N GLY A 86 8.70 -12.31 -7.04
CA GLY A 86 9.29 -12.47 -5.72
C GLY A 86 9.55 -13.96 -5.49
N GLY A 87 10.75 -14.31 -5.05
CA GLY A 87 11.08 -15.69 -4.69
C GLY A 87 10.13 -16.24 -3.62
N ILE A 88 9.87 -17.55 -3.72
CA ILE A 88 8.99 -18.41 -2.90
C ILE A 88 7.52 -17.92 -2.85
N THR A 89 6.70 -18.58 -3.67
CA THR A 89 5.22 -18.65 -3.69
C THR A 89 4.45 -18.02 -2.53
N GLY A 90 3.71 -16.94 -2.84
CA GLY A 90 2.35 -16.67 -2.33
C GLY A 90 2.18 -16.45 -0.83
N ARG A 91 2.88 -15.48 -0.23
CA ARG A 91 2.63 -15.08 1.17
C ARG A 91 1.53 -14.04 1.30
N ALA A 92 1.32 -13.18 0.31
CA ALA A 92 0.25 -12.19 0.35
C ALA A 92 -0.97 -12.60 -0.48
N VAL A 93 -2.14 -12.16 -0.03
CA VAL A 93 -3.43 -12.25 -0.72
C VAL A 93 -4.06 -10.87 -0.69
N ALA A 94 -4.47 -10.35 -1.84
CA ALA A 94 -5.24 -9.12 -1.90
C ALA A 94 -6.73 -9.41 -1.82
N LEU A 95 -7.48 -8.53 -1.14
CA LEU A 95 -8.94 -8.60 -1.01
C LEU A 95 -9.55 -7.25 -1.34
N ALA A 96 -10.68 -7.28 -2.06
CA ALA A 96 -11.55 -6.13 -2.26
C ALA A 96 -13.00 -6.58 -2.40
N CYS A 97 -13.93 -5.71 -2.01
CA CYS A 97 -15.36 -5.95 -2.14
C CYS A 97 -16.03 -4.92 -3.05
N LYS A 98 -17.21 -5.27 -3.56
CA LYS A 98 -18.19 -4.33 -4.09
C LYS A 98 -19.46 -4.40 -3.26
N MET A 99 -19.95 -3.21 -2.96
CA MET A 99 -21.06 -3.00 -2.04
C MET A 99 -22.30 -2.58 -2.81
N VAL A 100 -23.45 -3.05 -2.33
CA VAL A 100 -24.78 -2.51 -2.66
C VAL A 100 -25.34 -1.76 -1.46
N GLY A 101 -26.29 -0.88 -1.69
CA GLY A 101 -27.01 -0.12 -0.66
C GLY A 101 -28.19 -0.91 -0.07
N GLY A 102 -28.28 -0.88 1.25
CA GLY A 102 -29.45 -1.30 2.04
C GLY A 102 -29.95 -0.17 2.95
N GLY A 103 -30.91 -0.50 3.82
CA GLY A 103 -31.60 0.49 4.64
C GLY A 103 -32.69 1.23 3.86
N SER A 104 -33.53 2.00 4.55
CA SER A 104 -34.66 2.71 3.93
C SER A 104 -34.25 3.73 2.87
N ASP A 105 -33.01 4.23 2.94
CA ASP A 105 -32.44 5.25 2.05
C ASP A 105 -31.31 4.73 1.15
N GLY A 106 -30.93 3.45 1.25
CA GLY A 106 -29.83 2.87 0.46
C GLY A 106 -28.43 3.31 0.89
N SER A 107 -28.29 3.99 2.04
CA SER A 107 -27.02 4.50 2.55
C SER A 107 -26.14 3.43 3.17
N MET A 108 -26.72 2.31 3.64
CA MET A 108 -25.97 1.25 4.29
C MET A 108 -25.23 0.40 3.27
N ASP A 109 -23.91 0.29 3.39
CA ASP A 109 -23.12 -0.61 2.55
C ASP A 109 -23.30 -2.07 2.97
N LEU A 110 -23.67 -2.92 2.00
CA LEU A 110 -23.76 -4.37 2.14
C LEU A 110 -22.84 -5.03 1.12
N CYS A 111 -21.96 -5.94 1.56
CA CYS A 111 -21.11 -6.68 0.64
C CYS A 111 -21.95 -7.57 -0.29
N ALA A 112 -21.73 -7.42 -1.59
CA ALA A 112 -22.46 -8.14 -2.64
C ALA A 112 -21.54 -8.90 -3.58
N LYS A 113 -20.27 -8.53 -3.69
CA LYS A 113 -19.25 -9.26 -4.46
C LYS A 113 -17.90 -9.13 -3.75
N VAL A 114 -17.15 -10.20 -3.64
CA VAL A 114 -15.80 -10.22 -3.05
C VAL A 114 -14.83 -10.90 -4.01
N CYS A 115 -13.60 -10.42 -4.06
CA CYS A 115 -12.50 -11.03 -4.81
C CYS A 115 -11.27 -11.16 -3.92
N LEU A 116 -10.56 -12.27 -4.06
CA LEU A 116 -9.25 -12.53 -3.49
C LEU A 116 -8.32 -13.02 -4.59
N ILE A 117 -7.13 -12.42 -4.68
CA ILE A 117 -6.10 -12.81 -5.64
C ILE A 117 -4.76 -13.09 -4.95
N GLY A 118 -3.94 -13.93 -5.57
CA GLY A 118 -2.54 -14.11 -5.18
C GLY A 118 -1.62 -12.99 -5.68
N GLU A 119 -0.36 -13.05 -5.28
CA GLU A 119 0.69 -12.14 -5.77
C GLU A 119 0.93 -12.24 -7.29
N ASP A 120 0.52 -13.35 -7.89
CA ASP A 120 0.60 -13.65 -9.32
C ASP A 120 -0.63 -13.15 -10.11
N GLU A 121 -1.52 -12.41 -9.46
CA GLU A 121 -2.74 -11.85 -10.04
C GLU A 121 -3.80 -12.89 -10.42
N HIS A 122 -3.60 -14.17 -10.06
CA HIS A 122 -4.61 -15.20 -10.24
C HIS A 122 -5.68 -15.10 -9.14
N ILE A 123 -6.93 -15.27 -9.55
CA ILE A 123 -8.08 -15.32 -8.65
C ILE A 123 -7.99 -16.61 -7.83
N ILE A 124 -7.90 -16.44 -6.51
CA ILE A 124 -7.98 -17.54 -5.54
C ILE A 124 -9.45 -17.80 -5.21
N PHE A 125 -10.22 -16.73 -5.02
CA PHE A 125 -11.63 -16.81 -4.67
C PHE A 125 -12.37 -15.56 -5.17
N GLN A 126 -13.47 -15.76 -5.88
CA GLN A 126 -14.36 -14.67 -6.26
C GLN A 126 -15.79 -15.18 -6.23
N THR A 127 -16.68 -14.43 -5.58
CA THR A 127 -18.09 -14.83 -5.50
C THR A 127 -18.99 -13.63 -5.27
N TYR A 128 -20.26 -13.78 -5.66
CA TYR A 128 -21.32 -12.90 -5.16
C TYR A 128 -21.70 -13.35 -3.75
N VAL A 129 -21.90 -12.39 -2.86
CA VAL A 129 -22.25 -12.61 -1.46
C VAL A 129 -23.71 -12.20 -1.27
N LYS A 130 -24.50 -13.07 -0.65
CA LYS A 130 -25.89 -12.77 -0.32
C LYS A 130 -25.92 -11.71 0.79
N PRO A 131 -26.47 -10.51 0.51
CA PRO A 131 -26.53 -9.44 1.52
C PRO A 131 -27.36 -9.85 2.74
N ILE A 132 -26.95 -9.37 3.92
CA ILE A 132 -27.62 -9.68 5.20
C ILE A 132 -28.96 -8.95 5.39
N LEU A 133 -29.18 -7.88 4.62
CA LEU A 133 -30.39 -7.06 4.64
C LEU A 133 -30.92 -6.92 3.20
N PRO A 134 -32.21 -6.59 3.02
CA PRO A 134 -32.77 -6.29 1.70
C PRO A 134 -31.98 -5.18 1.00
N VAL A 135 -31.69 -5.39 -0.28
CA VAL A 135 -31.02 -4.41 -1.13
C VAL A 135 -32.03 -3.38 -1.61
N THR A 136 -31.78 -2.11 -1.32
CA THR A 136 -32.60 -0.97 -1.79
C THR A 136 -31.94 -0.18 -2.90
N ASN A 137 -30.61 -0.30 -3.06
CA ASN A 137 -29.88 0.33 -4.15
C ASN A 137 -28.72 -0.56 -4.63
N TYR A 138 -28.79 -1.09 -5.86
CA TYR A 138 -27.74 -1.96 -6.40
C TYR A 138 -26.49 -1.21 -6.88
N ARG A 139 -26.54 0.12 -7.00
CA ARG A 139 -25.45 0.96 -7.49
C ARG A 139 -24.97 0.52 -8.88
N TYR A 140 -25.91 0.20 -9.77
CA TYR A 140 -25.69 -0.42 -11.08
C TYR A 140 -24.60 0.26 -11.92
N GLU A 141 -24.61 1.60 -11.95
CA GLU A 141 -23.66 2.39 -12.75
C GLU A 141 -22.21 2.18 -12.32
N VAL A 142 -22.00 1.84 -11.04
CA VAL A 142 -20.67 1.65 -10.46
C VAL A 142 -20.31 0.18 -10.37
N THR A 143 -21.23 -0.69 -9.93
CA THR A 143 -20.91 -2.08 -9.57
C THR A 143 -21.30 -3.09 -10.64
N GLY A 144 -22.23 -2.73 -11.54
CA GLY A 144 -22.84 -3.67 -12.48
C GLY A 144 -23.62 -4.82 -11.84
N ILE A 145 -23.84 -4.80 -10.52
CA ILE A 145 -24.49 -5.91 -9.80
C ILE A 145 -25.98 -5.88 -10.06
N ARG A 146 -26.53 -7.03 -10.46
CA ARG A 146 -27.95 -7.20 -10.73
C ARG A 146 -28.64 -8.13 -9.73
N PRO A 147 -29.96 -7.97 -9.49
CA PRO A 147 -30.71 -8.81 -8.54
C PRO A 147 -30.55 -10.30 -8.82
N GLU A 148 -30.51 -10.68 -10.11
CA GLU A 148 -30.31 -12.05 -10.55
C GLU A 148 -28.99 -12.67 -10.07
N TYR A 149 -27.92 -11.88 -9.93
CA TYR A 149 -26.63 -12.36 -9.42
C TYR A 149 -26.68 -12.62 -7.91
N LEU A 150 -27.63 -12.01 -7.20
CA LEU A 150 -27.78 -12.15 -5.75
C LEU A 150 -28.80 -13.22 -5.32
N ARG A 151 -29.61 -13.75 -6.26
CA ARG A 151 -30.61 -14.79 -5.96
C ARG A 151 -29.97 -16.06 -5.41
N ASP A 152 -28.94 -16.55 -6.09
CA ASP A 152 -28.20 -17.77 -5.76
C ASP A 152 -26.80 -17.46 -5.20
N ALA A 153 -26.59 -16.24 -4.71
CA ALA A 153 -25.30 -15.80 -4.15
C ALA A 153 -24.93 -16.59 -2.89
N MET A 154 -23.62 -16.71 -2.65
CA MET A 154 -23.09 -17.44 -1.52
C MET A 154 -23.54 -16.78 -0.20
N PRO A 155 -24.09 -17.54 0.77
CA PRO A 155 -24.41 -17.00 2.07
C PRO A 155 -23.16 -16.40 2.75
N LEU A 156 -23.29 -15.24 3.38
CA LEU A 156 -22.16 -14.52 4.00
C LEU A 156 -21.32 -15.42 4.91
N LYS A 157 -21.96 -16.26 5.75
CA LYS A 157 -21.24 -17.20 6.64
C LYS A 157 -20.35 -18.20 5.90
N VAL A 158 -20.74 -18.62 4.70
CA VAL A 158 -19.93 -19.53 3.88
C VAL A 158 -18.77 -18.76 3.25
N ALA A 159 -19.02 -17.55 2.75
CA ALA A 159 -17.96 -16.68 2.21
C ALA A 159 -16.92 -16.32 3.28
N GLN A 160 -17.36 -15.94 4.49
CA GLN A 160 -16.52 -15.68 5.66
C GLN A 160 -15.58 -16.85 5.94
N ARG A 161 -16.13 -18.07 6.00
CA ARG A 161 -15.35 -19.28 6.28
C ARG A 161 -14.30 -19.53 5.20
N ARG A 162 -14.67 -19.41 3.92
CA ARG A 162 -13.73 -19.57 2.80
C ARG A 162 -12.60 -18.55 2.84
N ILE A 163 -12.92 -17.28 3.13
CA ILE A 163 -11.93 -16.21 3.25
C ILE A 163 -10.98 -16.50 4.42
N GLN A 164 -11.51 -16.87 5.58
CA GLN A 164 -10.68 -17.24 6.74
C GLN A 164 -9.80 -18.45 6.45
N GLU A 165 -10.31 -19.49 5.79
CA GLU A 165 -9.52 -20.66 5.38
C GLU A 165 -8.32 -20.26 4.50
N ILE A 166 -8.53 -19.36 3.54
CA ILE A 166 -7.48 -18.85 2.65
C ILE A 166 -6.45 -18.02 3.43
N LEU A 167 -6.89 -17.06 4.26
CA LEU A 167 -6.00 -16.16 4.99
C LEU A 167 -5.24 -16.85 6.11
N CYS A 168 -5.86 -17.82 6.78
CA CYS A 168 -5.23 -18.60 7.85
C CYS A 168 -4.32 -19.70 7.30
N ASN A 169 -4.62 -20.24 6.11
CA ASN A 169 -3.85 -21.30 5.45
C ASN A 169 -3.49 -22.46 6.41
N GLY A 170 -4.49 -22.90 7.16
CA GLY A 170 -4.38 -24.00 8.14
C GLY A 170 -3.78 -23.62 9.50
N GLU A 171 -3.51 -22.35 9.77
CA GLU A 171 -3.10 -21.87 11.10
C GLU A 171 -4.25 -21.19 11.83
N PRO A 172 -4.52 -21.54 13.10
CA PRO A 172 -5.58 -20.88 13.84
C PRO A 172 -5.19 -19.42 14.18
N LEU A 173 -6.14 -18.48 14.03
CA LEU A 173 -5.94 -17.04 14.25
C LEU A 173 -5.26 -16.72 15.59
N TRP A 174 -5.63 -17.42 16.67
CA TRP A 174 -5.08 -17.21 18.01
C TRP A 174 -3.61 -17.63 18.17
N LYS A 175 -3.04 -18.39 17.22
CA LYS A 175 -1.60 -18.73 17.19
C LYS A 175 -0.77 -17.72 16.39
N LEU A 176 -1.41 -16.81 15.65
CA LEU A 176 -0.68 -15.81 14.88
C LEU A 176 0.08 -14.89 15.84
N ARG A 177 1.36 -14.69 15.56
CA ARG A 177 2.25 -13.81 16.32
C ARG A 177 2.99 -12.90 15.34
N PRO A 178 3.24 -11.64 15.71
CA PRO A 178 4.17 -10.81 14.95
C PRO A 178 5.49 -11.56 14.75
N ARG A 179 6.06 -11.47 13.54
CA ARG A 179 7.38 -12.05 13.20
C ARG A 179 7.45 -13.59 13.29
N SER A 180 6.33 -14.30 13.39
CA SER A 180 6.31 -15.76 13.26
C SER A 180 6.35 -16.16 11.79
N TYR A 181 7.17 -17.17 11.46
CA TYR A 181 7.21 -17.81 10.14
C TYR A 181 6.03 -18.78 9.97
N GLY A 182 4.82 -18.25 10.11
CA GLY A 182 3.58 -18.98 9.91
C GLY A 182 3.23 -19.15 8.44
N ARG A 183 2.24 -19.99 8.19
CA ARG A 183 1.62 -20.25 6.88
C ARG A 183 0.53 -19.25 6.53
N ALA A 184 0.01 -18.51 7.52
CA ALA A 184 -0.99 -17.48 7.31
C ALA A 184 -0.53 -16.40 6.32
N LYS A 185 -1.48 -15.83 5.60
CA LYS A 185 -1.25 -14.93 4.47
C LYS A 185 -1.34 -13.48 4.90
N ILE A 186 -0.42 -12.66 4.42
CA ILE A 186 -0.52 -11.21 4.55
C ILE A 186 -1.74 -10.73 3.75
N LEU A 187 -2.64 -9.99 4.40
CA LEU A 187 -3.83 -9.44 3.76
C LEU A 187 -3.53 -8.05 3.19
N VAL A 188 -3.64 -7.90 1.88
CA VAL A 188 -3.39 -6.64 1.16
C VAL A 188 -4.70 -6.05 0.67
N GLY A 189 -4.83 -4.72 0.68
CA GLY A 189 -6.01 -4.05 0.14
C GLY A 189 -5.95 -2.54 0.21
N HIS A 190 -7.10 -1.89 0.05
CA HIS A 190 -7.24 -0.44 0.11
C HIS A 190 -8.48 -0.04 0.90
N GLY A 191 -8.30 0.44 2.13
CA GLY A 191 -9.41 0.74 3.03
C GLY A 191 -10.05 -0.53 3.62
N LEU A 192 -9.22 -1.50 4.02
CA LEU A 192 -9.67 -2.85 4.38
C LEU A 192 -10.59 -2.90 5.61
N ASP A 193 -10.54 -1.90 6.49
CA ASP A 193 -11.46 -1.80 7.63
C ASP A 193 -12.91 -1.88 7.16
N HIS A 194 -13.25 -1.15 6.10
CA HIS A 194 -14.60 -1.13 5.57
C HIS A 194 -15.01 -2.48 5.00
N ASP A 195 -14.14 -3.11 4.19
CA ASP A 195 -14.40 -4.41 3.60
C ASP A 195 -14.56 -5.50 4.68
N LEU A 196 -13.67 -5.52 5.67
CA LEU A 196 -13.68 -6.48 6.77
C LEU A 196 -14.90 -6.30 7.68
N GLU A 197 -15.29 -5.05 7.98
CA GLU A 197 -16.52 -4.75 8.72
C GLU A 197 -17.76 -5.28 7.99
N ARG A 198 -17.88 -5.00 6.68
CA ARG A 198 -19.05 -5.47 5.88
C ARG A 198 -19.05 -6.97 5.66
N LEU A 199 -17.90 -7.61 5.69
CA LEU A 199 -17.77 -9.06 5.69
C LEU A 199 -17.93 -9.67 7.07
N GLY A 200 -17.95 -8.89 8.17
CA GLY A 200 -17.96 -9.40 9.54
C GLY A 200 -16.74 -10.28 9.85
N LEU A 201 -15.56 -9.85 9.39
CA LEU A 201 -14.28 -10.55 9.56
C LEU A 201 -13.32 -9.73 10.40
N GLU A 202 -12.53 -10.42 11.22
CA GLU A 202 -11.39 -9.83 11.93
C GLU A 202 -10.11 -10.49 11.45
N TYR A 203 -9.06 -9.69 11.30
CA TYR A 203 -7.73 -10.18 10.93
C TYR A 203 -6.65 -9.39 11.69
N PRO A 204 -5.56 -10.03 12.16
CA PRO A 204 -4.58 -9.33 12.99
C PRO A 204 -3.95 -8.14 12.27
N ALA A 205 -3.92 -6.98 12.92
CA ALA A 205 -3.44 -5.73 12.33
C ALA A 205 -2.00 -5.84 11.75
N PHE A 206 -1.12 -6.60 12.40
CA PHE A 206 0.25 -6.83 11.93
C PHE A 206 0.35 -7.68 10.66
N MET A 207 -0.72 -8.37 10.26
CA MET A 207 -0.82 -9.13 9.00
C MET A 207 -1.51 -8.32 7.89
N ILE A 208 -2.01 -7.11 8.18
CA ILE A 208 -2.71 -6.26 7.21
C ILE A 208 -1.73 -5.29 6.55
N ARG A 209 -1.86 -5.11 5.24
CA ARG A 209 -1.12 -4.17 4.40
C ARG A 209 -2.12 -3.32 3.64
N ASP A 210 -2.63 -2.30 4.32
CA ASP A 210 -3.62 -1.38 3.77
C ASP A 210 -2.94 -0.19 3.08
N THR A 211 -3.07 -0.13 1.76
CA THR A 211 -2.51 0.95 0.93
C THR A 211 -3.12 2.32 1.21
N ALA A 212 -4.32 2.40 1.79
CA ALA A 212 -4.96 3.65 2.19
C ALA A 212 -4.35 4.24 3.48
N LYS A 213 -3.66 3.42 4.27
CA LYS A 213 -3.08 3.81 5.58
C LYS A 213 -1.56 3.81 5.61
N TYR A 214 -0.92 3.26 4.58
CA TYR A 214 0.53 3.11 4.55
C TYR A 214 1.23 4.47 4.41
N PRO A 215 2.06 4.90 5.38
CA PRO A 215 2.59 6.27 5.41
C PRO A 215 3.32 6.75 4.14
N PRO A 216 4.08 5.89 3.42
CA PRO A 216 4.64 6.27 2.13
C PRO A 216 3.63 6.58 1.01
N LEU A 217 2.37 6.11 1.13
CA LEU A 217 1.30 6.26 0.13
C LEU A 217 0.22 7.28 0.51
N VAL A 218 0.16 7.73 1.77
CA VAL A 218 -0.82 8.74 2.20
C VAL A 218 -0.38 10.16 1.83
N LYS A 219 -1.35 11.07 1.85
CA LYS A 219 -1.12 12.49 1.63
C LYS A 219 -0.26 13.10 2.73
N THR A 220 0.35 14.24 2.44
CA THR A 220 1.07 15.03 3.46
C THR A 220 0.14 15.46 4.61
N SER A 221 -1.17 15.61 4.34
CA SER A 221 -2.21 15.83 5.35
C SER A 221 -2.55 14.59 6.21
N LYS A 222 -1.88 13.45 5.97
CA LYS A 222 -2.15 12.13 6.56
C LYS A 222 -3.50 11.51 6.18
N LEU A 223 -4.22 12.11 5.23
CA LEU A 223 -5.43 11.53 4.65
C LEU A 223 -5.08 10.50 3.58
N SER A 224 -5.97 9.52 3.37
CA SER A 224 -5.75 8.52 2.32
C SER A 224 -5.85 9.16 0.93
N ASN A 225 -5.08 8.62 0.02
CA ASN A 225 -5.27 8.82 -1.41
C ASN A 225 -6.28 7.79 -1.92
N SER A 226 -7.05 8.12 -2.97
CA SER A 226 -7.90 7.11 -3.61
C SER A 226 -7.05 6.06 -4.33
N LEU A 227 -7.53 4.81 -4.38
CA LEU A 227 -6.86 3.76 -5.15
C LEU A 227 -6.65 4.17 -6.61
N LYS A 228 -7.63 4.86 -7.21
CA LYS A 228 -7.52 5.41 -8.56
C LYS A 228 -6.32 6.35 -8.72
N TYR A 229 -6.15 7.30 -7.79
CA TYR A 229 -4.99 8.19 -7.81
C TYR A 229 -3.67 7.42 -7.63
N LEU A 230 -3.60 6.53 -6.65
CA LEU A 230 -2.38 5.76 -6.37
C LEU A 230 -1.97 4.90 -7.58
N THR A 231 -2.94 4.27 -8.23
CA THR A 231 -2.74 3.44 -9.42
C THR A 231 -2.21 4.29 -10.57
N GLN A 232 -2.87 5.41 -10.87
CA GLN A 232 -2.43 6.28 -11.95
C GLN A 232 -1.04 6.88 -11.69
N ALA A 233 -0.80 7.37 -10.47
CA ALA A 233 0.46 8.01 -10.13
C ALA A 233 1.63 7.02 -10.09
N TYR A 234 1.44 5.85 -9.47
CA TYR A 234 2.55 4.95 -9.12
C TYR A 234 2.59 3.66 -9.95
N LEU A 235 1.54 3.34 -10.68
CA LEU A 235 1.48 2.20 -11.59
C LEU A 235 1.23 2.62 -13.05
N GLY A 236 0.85 3.87 -13.30
CA GLY A 236 0.76 4.43 -14.67
C GLY A 236 -0.39 3.90 -15.50
N TYR A 237 -1.48 3.45 -14.87
CA TYR A 237 -2.71 3.08 -15.57
C TYR A 237 -3.96 3.47 -14.77
N ASP A 238 -5.07 3.67 -15.49
CA ASP A 238 -6.35 4.01 -14.91
C ASP A 238 -7.14 2.76 -14.50
N ILE A 239 -7.87 2.89 -13.39
CA ILE A 239 -8.90 1.96 -12.93
C ILE A 239 -10.21 2.72 -12.74
N HIS A 240 -11.30 1.97 -12.53
CA HIS A 240 -12.65 2.53 -12.38
C HIS A 240 -13.11 3.29 -13.63
N THR A 241 -12.70 2.82 -14.80
CA THR A 241 -13.17 3.31 -16.11
C THR A 241 -14.42 2.54 -16.52
N GLY A 242 -15.56 2.89 -15.92
CA GLY A 242 -16.84 2.20 -16.10
C GLY A 242 -17.22 1.35 -14.89
N ILE A 243 -17.77 0.15 -15.14
CA ILE A 243 -18.17 -0.79 -14.08
C ILE A 243 -16.92 -1.25 -13.33
N GLN A 244 -16.93 -1.10 -12.02
CA GLN A 244 -15.83 -1.45 -11.14
C GLN A 244 -15.94 -2.92 -10.70
N ASP A 245 -15.00 -3.75 -11.14
CA ASP A 245 -14.86 -5.11 -10.64
C ASP A 245 -13.88 -5.16 -9.46
N PRO A 246 -14.17 -5.90 -8.36
CA PRO A 246 -13.25 -6.00 -7.23
C PRO A 246 -11.90 -6.65 -7.62
N TYR A 247 -11.82 -7.39 -8.72
CA TYR A 247 -10.57 -7.92 -9.25
C TYR A 247 -9.57 -6.81 -9.58
N GLU A 248 -10.00 -5.74 -10.26
CA GLU A 248 -9.12 -4.64 -10.63
C GLU A 248 -8.54 -3.93 -9.39
N ASP A 249 -9.36 -3.79 -8.35
CA ASP A 249 -8.95 -3.20 -7.08
C ASP A 249 -7.92 -4.08 -6.35
N CYS A 250 -8.15 -5.41 -6.35
CA CYS A 250 -7.21 -6.37 -5.79
C CYS A 250 -5.86 -6.28 -6.51
N VAL A 251 -5.86 -6.25 -7.85
CA VAL A 251 -4.64 -6.14 -8.65
C VAL A 251 -3.93 -4.82 -8.36
N ALA A 252 -4.64 -3.70 -8.36
CA ALA A 252 -4.05 -2.40 -8.07
C ALA A 252 -3.41 -2.36 -6.67
N ALA A 253 -4.11 -2.82 -5.64
CA ALA A 253 -3.59 -2.88 -4.27
C ALA A 253 -2.39 -3.82 -4.14
N MET A 254 -2.45 -5.01 -4.76
CA MET A 254 -1.35 -5.99 -4.77
C MET A 254 -0.11 -5.43 -5.48
N ARG A 255 -0.28 -4.75 -6.61
CA ARG A 255 0.84 -4.13 -7.34
C ARG A 255 1.48 -2.98 -6.54
N LEU A 256 0.67 -2.16 -5.87
CA LEU A 256 1.19 -1.14 -4.94
C LEU A 256 1.97 -1.80 -3.78
N TYR A 257 1.43 -2.85 -3.18
CA TYR A 257 2.10 -3.62 -2.14
C TYR A 257 3.45 -4.18 -2.60
N ILE A 258 3.49 -4.88 -3.73
CA ILE A 258 4.74 -5.44 -4.26
C ILE A 258 5.74 -4.33 -4.59
N ARG A 259 5.29 -3.19 -5.11
CA ARG A 259 6.15 -2.03 -5.33
C ARG A 259 6.80 -1.54 -4.03
N MET A 260 6.03 -1.42 -2.95
CA MET A 260 6.54 -0.99 -1.65
C MET A 260 7.44 -2.06 -1.01
N ARG A 261 7.10 -3.34 -1.15
CA ARG A 261 7.93 -4.46 -0.72
C ARG A 261 9.27 -4.54 -1.48
N SER A 262 9.27 -4.16 -2.75
CA SER A 262 10.47 -4.20 -3.62
C SER A 262 11.44 -3.03 -3.41
N GLN A 263 11.18 -2.12 -2.46
CA GLN A 263 12.08 -1.00 -2.21
C GLN A 263 13.46 -1.52 -1.75
N ALA A 264 14.52 -1.00 -2.38
CA ALA A 264 15.89 -1.39 -2.11
C ALA A 264 16.46 -0.63 -0.90
N HIS A 265 15.89 -0.88 0.28
CA HIS A 265 16.41 -0.33 1.53
C HIS A 265 17.53 -1.20 2.09
N PRO A 266 18.48 -0.63 2.85
CA PRO A 266 19.42 -1.42 3.65
C PRO A 266 18.66 -2.43 4.51
N ARG A 267 19.18 -3.65 4.65
CA ARG A 267 18.57 -4.70 5.48
C ARG A 267 18.80 -4.47 6.98
N ASP A 268 18.62 -3.24 7.43
CA ASP A 268 18.56 -2.93 8.85
C ASP A 268 17.11 -3.13 9.33
N TYR A 269 16.86 -4.28 9.95
CA TYR A 269 15.53 -4.62 10.43
C TYR A 269 15.05 -3.67 11.53
N ASN A 270 15.97 -3.09 12.32
CA ASN A 270 15.61 -2.22 13.44
C ASN A 270 15.02 -0.91 12.93
N SER A 271 15.65 -0.28 11.93
CA SER A 271 15.25 1.03 11.41
C SER A 271 13.90 1.03 10.68
N GLY A 272 13.49 -0.10 10.10
CA GLY A 272 12.24 -0.20 9.33
C GLY A 272 11.06 -0.83 10.09
N SER A 273 11.25 -1.25 11.34
CA SER A 273 10.23 -2.02 12.08
C SER A 273 9.06 -1.19 12.61
N GLY A 274 9.21 0.14 12.74
CA GLY A 274 8.22 1.00 13.38
C GLY A 274 8.14 0.86 14.92
N GLU A 275 8.92 -0.03 15.52
CA GLU A 275 8.91 -0.29 16.97
C GLU A 275 10.02 0.46 17.73
N ALA A 276 11.06 0.91 17.02
CA ALA A 276 12.15 1.66 17.64
C ALA A 276 11.72 3.11 17.87
N GLN A 277 11.83 3.57 19.13
CA GLN A 277 11.68 4.98 19.46
C GLN A 277 12.94 5.74 19.00
N ASN A 278 12.73 6.94 18.47
CA ASN A 278 13.82 7.87 18.16
C ASN A 278 14.66 8.12 19.42
N ASN A 279 15.89 7.59 19.43
CA ASN A 279 16.73 7.53 20.62
C ASN A 279 17.62 8.78 20.74
N TYR A 280 17.02 9.89 21.15
CA TYR A 280 17.71 11.17 21.38
C TYR A 280 17.57 11.63 22.83
N PRO A 281 18.23 10.96 23.78
CA PRO A 281 18.09 11.31 25.19
C PRO A 281 18.73 12.67 25.48
N ALA A 282 18.07 13.49 26.30
CA ALA A 282 18.51 14.85 26.61
C ALA A 282 19.94 14.92 27.18
N TRP A 283 20.40 13.88 27.90
CA TRP A 283 21.75 13.82 28.46
C TRP A 283 22.86 13.72 27.41
N ARG A 284 22.54 13.34 26.16
CA ARG A 284 23.49 13.32 25.02
C ARG A 284 23.42 14.55 24.12
N GLN A 285 22.66 15.60 24.48
CA GLN A 285 22.41 16.75 23.59
C GLN A 285 23.69 17.36 22.97
N ARG A 286 24.72 17.61 23.79
CA ARG A 286 26.02 18.17 23.31
C ARG A 286 26.76 17.25 22.35
N GLU A 287 26.56 15.93 22.47
CA GLU A 287 27.15 14.95 21.56
C GLU A 287 26.37 14.93 20.24
N LEU A 288 25.03 14.89 20.33
CA LEU A 288 24.14 14.92 19.18
C LEU A 288 24.34 16.17 18.31
N GLU A 289 24.58 17.34 18.93
CA GLU A 289 24.85 18.59 18.21
C GLU A 289 26.18 18.62 17.47
N ARG A 290 27.11 17.72 17.82
CA ARG A 290 28.42 17.54 17.14
C ARG A 290 28.37 16.48 16.05
N MET A 291 27.32 15.66 16.01
CA MET A 291 27.13 14.65 14.99
C MET A 291 26.77 15.28 13.64
N SER A 292 27.23 14.65 12.57
CA SER A 292 26.80 14.92 11.21
C SER A 292 25.31 14.54 11.01
N PRO A 293 24.64 15.14 10.01
CA PRO A 293 23.29 14.73 9.63
C PRO A 293 23.16 13.23 9.34
N GLU A 294 24.20 12.61 8.77
CA GLU A 294 24.25 11.18 8.46
C GLU A 294 24.30 10.32 9.73
N GLU A 295 25.09 10.72 10.73
CA GLU A 295 25.17 10.04 12.03
C GLU A 295 23.86 10.17 12.81
N LEU A 296 23.22 11.34 12.78
CA LEU A 296 21.88 11.52 13.37
C LEU A 296 20.85 10.63 12.66
N LEU A 297 20.87 10.56 11.33
CA LEU A 297 19.97 9.70 10.57
C LEU A 297 20.15 8.21 10.91
N ALA A 298 21.38 7.76 11.16
CA ALA A 298 21.67 6.38 11.57
C ALA A 298 21.11 6.02 12.96
N LEU A 299 20.90 7.02 13.83
CA LEU A 299 20.27 6.83 15.15
C LEU A 299 18.73 6.89 15.09
N SER A 300 18.19 7.41 13.99
CA SER A 300 16.76 7.61 13.79
C SER A 300 16.08 6.33 13.31
N ALA A 301 14.84 6.13 13.75
CA ALA A 301 14.01 5.00 13.35
C ALA A 301 12.77 5.47 12.60
N SER A 302 12.24 4.59 11.75
CA SER A 302 10.96 4.80 11.08
C SER A 302 9.81 4.81 12.10
N ASP A 303 8.84 5.70 11.93
CA ASP A 303 7.56 5.70 12.67
C ASP A 303 6.55 4.69 12.11
N TYR A 304 6.94 3.91 11.10
CA TYR A 304 6.09 2.91 10.47
C TYR A 304 6.85 1.63 10.08
N TYR A 305 6.12 0.52 10.02
CA TYR A 305 6.64 -0.76 9.53
C TYR A 305 6.78 -0.74 8.01
N CYS A 306 8.01 -0.83 7.51
CA CYS A 306 8.28 -0.82 6.07
C CYS A 306 7.98 -2.19 5.44
N TRP A 307 7.17 -2.22 4.39
CA TRP A 307 6.77 -3.48 3.73
C TRP A 307 7.93 -4.17 3.02
N CYS A 308 9.07 -3.50 2.83
CA CYS A 308 10.30 -4.17 2.40
C CYS A 308 10.85 -5.16 3.44
N LEU A 309 10.23 -5.30 4.61
CA LEU A 309 10.60 -6.28 5.63
C LEU A 309 9.75 -7.57 5.59
N ASP A 310 8.78 -7.68 4.67
CA ASP A 310 7.86 -8.83 4.54
C ASP A 310 8.47 -10.10 3.88
N TYR A 311 9.78 -10.30 3.98
CA TYR A 311 10.50 -11.43 3.36
C TYR A 311 10.30 -12.78 4.06
#